data_AF-J2KMI6-F1
#
_entry.id   AF-J2KMI6-F1
#
_cell.length_a   1.000
_cell.length_b   1.000
_cell.length_c   1.000
_cell.angle_alpha   90.00
_cell.angle_beta   90.00
_cell.angle_gamma   90.00
#
_symmetry.space_group_name_H-M   'P 1'
#
loop_
_entity.id
_entity.type
_entity.pdbx_description
1 polymer ?
#
loop_
_entity_poly.entity_id
_entity_poly.type
_entity_poly.pdbx_seq_one_letter_code
_entity_poly.pdbx_strand_id
1 'polypeptide(L)' 'QAGRRRFEALSSSKVSFDELTPAEIRSYVASGEPLGKAGAYAVQGRVAMHISRIDGSYSGIMGLPLRETALLLKAAGIRL' A
#
# COMPACT_ATOMS: atom_id res chain seq x y z
N GLN A 1 -27.00 2.78 4.64
CA GLN A 1 -26.88 3.82 5.68
C GLN A 1 -27.08 5.17 5.03
N ALA A 2 -28.04 5.98 5.51
CA ALA A 2 -28.37 7.28 4.93
C ALA A 2 -27.57 8.41 5.63
N GLY A 3 -26.28 8.49 5.34
CA GLY A 3 -25.47 9.69 5.63
C GLY A 3 -25.63 10.68 4.47
N ARG A 4 -25.99 11.94 4.75
CA ARG A 4 -26.48 12.91 3.76
C ARG A 4 -25.47 13.27 2.65
N ARG A 5 -24.17 12.89 2.78
CA ARG A 5 -23.10 13.04 1.79
C ARG A 5 -22.07 11.90 1.93
N ARG A 6 -21.69 11.26 0.83
CA ARG A 6 -20.62 10.24 0.75
C ARG A 6 -19.46 10.82 -0.06
N PHE A 7 -18.24 10.72 0.47
CA PHE A 7 -17.01 11.18 -0.16
C PHE A 7 -16.12 9.97 -0.43
N GLU A 8 -15.70 9.80 -1.67
CA GLU A 8 -14.88 8.65 -2.08
C GLU A 8 -13.75 9.10 -2.97
N ALA A 9 -12.60 8.43 -2.84
CA ALA A 9 -11.48 8.56 -3.74
C ALA A 9 -10.84 7.18 -3.90
N LEU A 10 -10.30 6.93 -5.10
CA LEU A 10 -9.52 5.75 -5.40
C LEU A 10 -8.05 6.15 -5.53
N SER A 11 -7.17 5.43 -4.84
CA SER A 11 -5.73 5.53 -5.04
C SER A 11 -5.24 4.21 -5.62
N SER A 12 -4.78 4.24 -6.87
CA SER A 12 -4.18 3.09 -7.54
C SER A 12 -2.68 3.28 -7.61
N SER A 13 -1.93 2.24 -7.24
CA SER A 13 -0.47 2.26 -7.25
C SER A 13 0.05 0.98 -7.86
N LYS A 14 1.13 1.07 -8.62
CA LYS A 14 1.86 -0.05 -9.18
C LYS A 14 3.20 -0.17 -8.46
N VAL A 15 3.49 -1.38 -7.98
CA VAL A 15 4.77 -1.72 -7.37
C VAL A 15 5.46 -2.73 -8.29
N SER A 16 6.65 -2.38 -8.75
CA SER A 16 7.51 -3.24 -9.55
C SER A 16 8.58 -3.83 -8.65
N PHE A 17 8.80 -5.13 -8.80
CA PHE A 17 9.85 -5.86 -8.12
C PHE A 17 10.93 -6.24 -9.13
N ASP A 18 12.16 -6.38 -8.64
CA ASP A 18 13.20 -7.10 -9.36
C ASP A 18 12.82 -8.58 -9.50
N GLU A 19 13.47 -9.29 -10.43
CA GLU A 19 13.32 -10.74 -10.49
C GLU A 19 13.90 -11.37 -9.22
N LEU A 20 13.04 -12.06 -8.46
CA LEU A 20 13.47 -12.84 -7.30
C LEU A 20 13.79 -14.27 -7.72
N THR A 21 14.93 -14.76 -7.26
CA THR A 21 15.29 -16.18 -7.40
C THR A 21 14.41 -17.05 -6.50
N PRO A 22 14.22 -18.34 -6.84
CA PRO A 22 13.50 -19.27 -5.97
C PRO A 22 14.09 -19.38 -4.56
N ALA A 23 15.40 -19.14 -4.38
CA ALA A 23 16.05 -19.19 -3.09
C ALA A 23 15.67 -17.99 -2.20
N GLU A 24 15.62 -16.79 -2.77
CA GLU A 24 15.19 -15.57 -2.09
C GLU A 24 13.73 -15.65 -1.67
N ILE A 25 12.86 -16.16 -2.55
CA ILE A 25 11.45 -16.39 -2.24
C ILE A 25 11.30 -17.35 -1.05
N ARG A 26 12.02 -18.47 -1.04
CA ARG A 26 12.00 -19.42 0.08
C ARG A 26 12.48 -18.80 1.39
N SER A 27 13.58 -18.04 1.34
CA SER A 27 14.11 -17.33 2.50
C SER A 27 13.09 -16.32 3.05
N TYR A 28 12.44 -15.57 2.17
CA TYR A 28 11.42 -14.60 2.55
C TYR A 28 10.20 -15.26 3.20
N VAL A 29 9.72 -16.37 2.65
CA VAL A 29 8.63 -17.17 3.22
C VAL A 29 9.00 -17.75 4.58
N ALA A 30 10.21 -18.32 4.71
CA ALA A 30 10.71 -18.87 5.97
C ALA A 30 10.81 -17.80 7.08
N SER A 31 10.95 -16.53 6.69
CA SER A 31 11.02 -15.39 7.61
C SER A 31 9.71 -15.10 8.35
N GLY A 32 8.58 -15.66 7.89
CA GLY A 32 7.24 -15.48 8.46
C GLY A 32 6.59 -14.13 8.15
N GLU A 33 7.36 -13.16 7.66
CA GLU A 33 6.87 -11.84 7.27
C GLU A 33 5.73 -11.85 6.23
N PRO A 34 5.70 -12.69 5.18
CA PRO A 34 4.61 -12.66 4.21
C PRO A 34 3.24 -13.07 4.79
N LEU A 35 3.23 -13.73 5.96
CA LEU A 35 2.00 -14.23 6.57
C LEU A 35 1.11 -13.07 7.03
N GLY A 36 -0.18 -13.15 6.68
CA GLY A 36 -1.19 -12.15 7.05
C GLY A 36 -1.14 -10.85 6.22
N LYS A 37 -0.34 -10.79 5.16
CA LYS A 37 -0.24 -9.63 4.27
C LYS A 37 -0.91 -9.92 2.93
N ALA A 38 -1.75 -9.01 2.46
CA ALA A 38 -2.34 -9.11 1.13
C ALA A 38 -1.22 -9.07 0.06
N GLY A 39 -1.24 -10.03 -0.87
CA GLY A 39 -0.15 -10.20 -1.83
C GLY A 39 1.15 -10.78 -1.24
N ALA A 40 1.12 -11.25 0.02
CA ALA A 40 2.23 -11.86 0.71
C ALA A 40 3.47 -10.95 0.79
N TYR A 41 3.31 -9.62 0.88
CA TYR A 41 4.45 -8.72 1.06
C TYR A 41 4.10 -7.46 1.87
N ALA A 42 5.12 -6.84 2.48
CA ALA A 42 5.03 -5.49 3.04
C ALA A 42 6.02 -4.56 2.34
N VAL A 43 5.53 -3.40 1.88
CA VAL A 43 6.35 -2.34 1.27
C VAL A 43 7.38 -1.74 2.26
N GLN A 44 7.21 -1.97 3.56
CA GLN A 44 8.15 -1.59 4.63
C GLN A 44 8.96 -2.79 5.18
N GLY A 45 8.71 -3.98 4.65
CA GLY A 45 9.29 -5.21 5.16
C GLY A 45 10.60 -5.58 4.47
N ARG A 46 11.09 -6.79 4.75
CA ARG A 46 12.34 -7.33 4.18
C ARG A 46 12.32 -7.34 2.65
N VAL A 47 11.16 -7.55 2.02
CA VAL A 47 11.08 -7.56 0.56
C VAL A 47 11.26 -6.18 -0.08
N ALA A 48 11.25 -5.09 0.72
CA ALA A 48 11.38 -3.72 0.21
C ALA A 48 12.69 -3.51 -0.56
N MET A 49 13.74 -4.27 -0.23
CA MET A 49 15.01 -4.27 -0.95
C MET A 49 14.91 -4.77 -2.40
N HIS A 50 13.85 -5.50 -2.74
CA HIS A 50 13.57 -5.98 -4.10
C HIS A 50 12.54 -5.12 -4.83
N ILE A 51 12.08 -4.00 -4.25
CA ILE A 51 11.17 -3.07 -4.92
C ILE A 51 11.99 -2.11 -5.78
N SER A 52 11.91 -2.29 -7.10
CA SER A 52 12.66 -1.48 -8.06
C SER A 52 11.97 -0.16 -8.38
N ARG A 53 10.63 -0.11 -8.30
CA ARG A 53 9.87 1.10 -8.60
C ARG A 53 8.49 1.08 -7.94
N ILE A 54 8.06 2.26 -7.49
CA ILE A 54 6.67 2.53 -7.09
C ILE A 54 6.13 3.66 -7.96
N ASP A 55 5.06 3.39 -8.70
CA ASP A 55 4.29 4.39 -9.43
C ASP A 55 2.93 4.57 -8.72
N GLY A 56 2.77 5.67 -8.00
CA GLY A 56 1.54 5.98 -7.27
C GLY A 56 1.80 6.50 -5.85
N SER A 57 0.96 6.08 -4.91
CA SER A 57 0.98 6.55 -3.52
C SER A 57 1.55 5.48 -2.60
N TYR A 58 2.74 5.73 -2.05
CA TYR A 58 3.32 4.89 -1.00
C TYR A 58 2.40 4.77 0.21
N SER A 59 1.80 5.89 0.65
CA SER A 59 0.82 5.87 1.74
C SER A 59 -0.44 5.06 1.39
N GLY A 60 -0.86 5.08 0.12
CA GLY A 60 -1.94 4.24 -0.39
C GLY A 60 -1.59 2.75 -0.30
N ILE A 61 -0.36 2.37 -0.68
CA ILE A 61 0.14 0.98 -0.55
C ILE A 61 0.19 0.55 0.92
N MET A 62 0.57 1.45 1.82
CA MET A 62 0.56 1.21 3.27
C MET A 62 -0.85 1.03 3.86
N GLY A 63 -1.91 1.41 3.12
CA GLY A 63 -3.30 1.21 3.50
C GLY A 63 -4.13 2.47 3.69
N LEU A 64 -3.52 3.68 3.65
CA LEU A 64 -4.27 4.94 3.70
C LEU A 64 -3.64 6.00 2.79
N PRO A 65 -4.25 6.33 1.63
CA PRO A 65 -3.71 7.30 0.69
C PRO A 65 -3.86 8.73 1.23
N LEU A 66 -2.84 9.21 1.94
CA LEU A 66 -2.91 10.45 2.74
C LEU A 66 -3.31 11.68 1.93
N ARG A 67 -2.86 11.78 0.68
CA ARG A 67 -3.24 12.89 -0.21
C ARG A 67 -4.74 12.87 -0.50
N GLU A 68 -5.27 11.75 -0.97
CA GLU A 68 -6.68 11.57 -1.27
C GLU A 68 -7.52 11.75 0.01
N THR A 69 -7.10 11.14 1.13
CA THR A 69 -7.74 11.30 2.44
C THR A 69 -7.80 12.77 2.86
N ALA A 70 -6.71 13.51 2.73
CA ALA A 70 -6.66 14.92 3.05
C ALA A 70 -7.64 15.75 2.21
N LEU A 71 -7.74 15.46 0.91
CA LEU A 71 -8.69 16.12 0.01
C LEU A 71 -10.14 15.82 0.40
N LEU A 72 -10.46 14.57 0.76
CA LEU A 72 -11.80 14.19 1.20
C LEU A 72 -12.17 14.83 2.54
N LEU A 73 -11.23 14.88 3.49
CA LEU A 73 -11.44 15.55 4.79
C LEU A 73 -11.70 17.05 4.60
N LYS A 74 -10.93 17.71 3.74
CA LYS A 74 -11.16 19.11 3.38
C LYS A 74 -12.53 19.31 2.71
N ALA A 75 -12.92 18.43 1.80
CA ALA A 75 -14.24 18.47 1.15
C ALA A 75 -15.40 18.25 2.14
N ALA A 76 -15.15 17.47 3.20
CA ALA A 76 -16.07 17.29 4.32
C ALA A 76 -16.09 18.47 5.31
N GLY A 77 -15.22 19.48 5.14
CA GLY A 77 -15.13 20.65 6.02
C GLY A 77 -14.27 20.44 7.26
N ILE A 78 -13.48 19.36 7.30
CA ILE A 78 -12.55 19.04 8.39
C ILE A 78 -11.21 19.73 8.12
N ARG A 79 -10.67 20.44 9.13
CA ARG A 79 -9.32 21.02 9.07
C ARG A 79 -8.27 19.97 9.42
N LEU A 80 -7.18 19.96 8.65
CA LEU A 80 -6.00 19.11 8.84
C LEU A 80 -4.92 19.90 9.58
#